data_AF-Q7S8C2-F1
#
_entry.id   AF-Q7S8C2-F1
#
_cell.length_a   1.000
_cell.length_b   1.000
_cell.length_c   1.000
_cell.angle_alpha   90.00
_cell.angle_beta   90.00
_cell.angle_gamma   90.00
#
_symmetry.space_group_name_H-M   'P 1'
#
loop_
_entity.id
_entity.type
_entity.pdbx_description
1 polymer ?
#
loop_
_entity_poly.entity_id
_entity_poly.type
_entity_poly.pdbx_seq_one_letter_code
_entity_poly.pdbx_strand_id
1 'polypeptide(L)'
;MSDRLSQLQEAVDQLMEQFIATYFYIDRHHDLKTFSPKDTIAPSKADQPPEVDTLPPDVFQAGQLELARDLITREQQIEYLISSLPGLDNSEQDQLQSIKELEEELNVAEKQRQEAVKEKDEVLVKLDQTLRSIRRY
;
A
#
# COMPACT_ATOMS: atom_id res chain seq x y z
N MET A 1 -6.93 7.37 5.91
CA MET A 1 -7.02 6.27 4.91
C MET A 1 -5.77 6.36 4.06
N SER A 2 -4.84 5.41 4.19
CA SER A 2 -3.74 5.29 3.23
C SER A 2 -4.35 4.98 1.86
N ASP A 3 -3.89 5.62 0.80
CA ASP A 3 -4.32 5.34 -0.57
C ASP A 3 -4.00 3.87 -0.96
N ARG A 4 -4.76 3.29 -1.89
CA ARG A 4 -4.59 1.90 -2.32
C ARG A 4 -3.20 1.63 -2.92
N LEU A 5 -2.62 2.60 -3.63
CA LEU A 5 -1.27 2.48 -4.17
C LEU A 5 -0.24 2.39 -3.05
N SER A 6 -0.37 3.20 -2.00
CA SER A 6 0.51 3.13 -0.84
C SER A 6 0.38 1.81 -0.08
N GLN A 7 -0.83 1.26 0.04
CA GLN A 7 -1.04 -0.07 0.61
C GLN A 7 -0.39 -1.18 -0.23
N LEU A 8 -0.46 -1.06 -1.56
CA LEU A 8 0.19 -2.00 -2.47
C LEU A 8 1.72 -1.93 -2.36
N GLN A 9 2.29 -0.73 -2.28
CA GLN A 9 3.73 -0.53 -2.07
C GLN A 9 4.20 -1.22 -0.77
N GLU A 10 3.50 -0.98 0.34
CA GLU A 10 3.82 -1.61 1.62
C GLU A 10 3.70 -3.14 1.56
N ALA A 11 2.69 -3.67 0.86
CA ALA A 11 2.50 -5.11 0.70
C ALA A 11 3.63 -5.77 -0.12
N VAL A 12 4.14 -5.09 -1.14
CA VAL A 12 5.28 -5.56 -1.96
C VAL A 12 6.58 -5.53 -1.15
N ASP A 13 6.81 -4.48 -0.36
CA ASP A 13 7.99 -4.40 0.52
C ASP A 13 7.97 -5.52 1.57
N GLN A 14 6.83 -5.76 2.21
CA GLN A 14 6.65 -6.88 3.14
C GLN A 14 6.86 -8.24 2.46
N LEU A 15 6.41 -8.42 1.21
CA LEU A 15 6.66 -9.66 0.47
C LEU A 15 8.16 -9.89 0.25
N MET A 16 8.93 -8.84 -0.06
CA MET A 16 10.38 -8.94 -0.21
C MET A 16 11.06 -9.34 1.11
N GLU A 17 10.65 -8.75 2.23
CA GLU A 17 11.13 -9.14 3.57
C GLU A 17 10.80 -10.61 3.87
N GLN A 18 9.60 -11.06 3.54
CA GLN A 18 9.19 -12.46 3.70
C GLN A 18 10.00 -13.42 2.84
N PHE A 19 10.35 -13.05 1.59
CA PHE A 19 11.24 -13.86 0.75
C PHE A 19 12.63 -13.99 1.36
N ILE A 20 13.19 -12.89 1.85
CA ILE A 20 14.50 -12.88 2.51
C ILE A 20 14.45 -13.75 3.77
N ALA A 21 13.44 -13.58 4.62
CA ALA A 21 13.25 -14.38 5.83
C ALA A 21 13.09 -15.87 5.52
N THR A 22 12.32 -16.21 4.48
CA THR A 22 12.12 -17.60 4.03
C THR A 22 13.42 -18.21 3.54
N TYR A 23 14.19 -17.48 2.73
CA TYR A 23 15.51 -17.92 2.28
C TYR A 23 16.44 -18.17 3.47
N PHE A 24 16.53 -17.21 4.40
CA PHE A 24 17.35 -17.37 5.61
C PHE A 24 16.90 -18.55 6.46
N TYR A 25 15.59 -18.79 6.58
CA TYR A 25 15.08 -19.94 7.33
C TYR A 25 15.54 -21.26 6.71
N ILE A 26 15.45 -21.40 5.38
CA ILE A 26 15.88 -22.60 4.67
C ILE A 26 17.40 -22.76 4.75
N ASP A 27 18.15 -21.69 4.51
CA ASP A 27 19.61 -21.66 4.55
C ASP A 27 20.16 -22.02 5.94
N ARG A 28 19.50 -21.59 7.03
CA ARG A 28 20.00 -21.85 8.38
C ARG A 28 19.59 -23.18 8.99
N HIS A 29 18.42 -23.72 8.64
CA HIS A 29 17.86 -24.87 9.34
C HIS A 29 17.87 -26.17 8.51
N HIS A 30 18.49 -26.17 7.34
CA HIS A 30 18.65 -27.37 6.53
C HIS A 30 19.63 -28.38 7.16
N ASP A 31 19.50 -29.64 6.74
CA ASP A 31 20.44 -30.71 7.09
C ASP A 31 21.60 -30.76 6.11
N LEU A 32 22.82 -31.01 6.61
CA LEU A 32 24.02 -31.10 5.79
C LEU A 32 23.98 -32.39 4.97
N LYS A 33 24.12 -32.26 3.65
CA LYS A 33 24.18 -33.40 2.74
C LYS A 33 25.56 -33.54 2.12
N THR A 34 26.02 -34.78 1.98
CA THR A 34 27.23 -35.10 1.23
C THR A 34 26.96 -34.98 -0.26
N PHE A 35 27.88 -34.36 -1.00
CA PHE A 35 27.74 -34.18 -2.44
C PHE A 35 28.10 -35.48 -3.20
N SER A 36 29.12 -36.18 -2.70
CA SER A 36 29.59 -37.47 -3.21
C SER A 36 29.50 -38.56 -2.13
N PRO A 37 29.30 -39.84 -2.49
CA PRO A 37 29.36 -40.96 -1.54
C PRO A 37 30.68 -41.09 -0.78
N LYS A 38 31.76 -40.44 -1.27
CA LYS A 38 33.08 -40.43 -0.61
C LYS A 38 33.25 -39.27 0.36
N ASP A 39 32.33 -38.31 0.38
CA ASP A 39 32.44 -37.15 1.24
C ASP A 39 31.97 -37.53 2.65
N THR A 40 32.70 -37.06 3.66
CA THR A 40 32.30 -37.16 5.06
C THR A 40 31.96 -35.78 5.55
N ILE A 41 30.83 -35.63 6.26
CA ILE A 41 30.51 -34.39 6.97
C ILE A 41 31.61 -34.20 8.02
N ALA A 42 32.39 -33.13 7.89
CA ALA A 42 33.42 -32.82 8.87
C ALA A 42 32.73 -32.51 10.21
N PRO A 43 33.20 -33.08 11.34
CA PRO A 43 32.69 -32.67 12.64
C PRO A 43 32.97 -31.17 12.82
N SER A 44 31.94 -30.40 13.16
CA SER A 44 32.09 -28.98 13.50
C SER A 44 33.17 -28.83 14.57
N LYS A 45 34.18 -27.99 14.32
CA LYS A 45 35.18 -27.66 15.34
C LYS A 45 34.47 -26.98 16.51
N ALA A 46 34.73 -27.43 17.74
CA ALA A 46 34.04 -26.94 18.94
C ALA A 46 34.10 -25.41 19.15
N ASP A 47 35.12 -24.75 18.58
CA ASP A 47 35.32 -23.30 18.70
C ASP A 47 34.64 -22.47 17.60
N GLN A 48 33.96 -23.10 16.62
CA GLN A 48 33.25 -22.39 15.56
C GLN A 48 31.74 -22.51 15.76
N PRO A 49 30.98 -21.41 15.62
CA PRO A 49 29.53 -21.50 15.60
C PRO A 49 29.11 -22.47 14.48
N PRO A 50 28.09 -23.31 14.71
CA PRO A 50 27.62 -24.23 13.70
C PRO A 50 27.20 -23.44 12.44
N GLU A 51 27.59 -23.94 11.27
CA GLU A 51 27.27 -23.32 9.99
C GLU A 51 25.74 -23.29 9.76
N VAL A 52 25.07 -24.35 10.21
CA VAL A 52 23.62 -24.55 10.18
C VAL A 52 23.10 -24.96 11.56
N ASP A 53 21.94 -24.45 11.95
CA ASP A 53 21.18 -24.88 13.12
C ASP A 53 20.09 -25.87 12.66
N THR A 54 20.50 -27.10 12.36
CA THR A 54 19.61 -28.11 11.79
C THR A 54 18.48 -28.45 12.77
N LEU A 55 17.25 -28.12 12.37
CA LEU A 55 16.05 -28.46 13.13
C LEU A 55 15.62 -29.91 12.88
N PRO A 56 14.83 -30.51 13.80
CA PRO A 56 14.15 -31.77 13.53
C PRO A 56 13.36 -31.72 12.20
N PRO A 57 13.39 -32.77 11.36
CA PRO A 57 12.79 -32.73 10.02
C PRO A 57 11.30 -32.34 10.00
N ASP A 58 10.55 -32.76 11.01
CA ASP A 58 9.13 -32.44 11.19
C ASP A 58 8.91 -30.95 11.49
N VAL A 59 9.73 -30.37 12.38
CA VAL A 59 9.68 -28.94 12.70
C VAL A 59 10.08 -28.09 11.51
N PHE A 60 11.15 -28.49 10.81
CA PHE A 60 11.61 -27.78 9.61
C PHE A 60 10.55 -27.80 8.50
N GLN A 61 9.96 -28.97 8.23
CA GLN A 61 8.90 -29.11 7.24
C GLN A 61 7.65 -28.30 7.62
N ALA A 62 7.28 -28.27 8.90
CA ALA A 62 6.17 -27.45 9.39
C ALA A 62 6.43 -25.95 9.17
N GLY A 63 7.64 -25.47 9.48
CA GLY A 63 8.03 -24.08 9.24
C GLY A 63 8.06 -23.72 7.75
N GLN A 64 8.56 -24.61 6.89
CA GLN A 64 8.48 -24.42 5.43
C GLN A 64 7.03 -24.29 4.94
N LEU A 65 6.12 -25.10 5.48
CA LEU A 65 4.71 -25.05 5.11
C LEU A 65 4.03 -23.76 5.60
N GLU A 66 4.36 -23.29 6.79
CA GLU A 66 3.90 -22.01 7.33
C GLU A 66 4.37 -20.84 6.44
N LEU A 67 5.67 -20.76 6.16
CA LEU A 67 6.24 -19.73 5.29
C LEU A 67 5.60 -19.74 3.89
N ALA A 68 5.39 -20.92 3.31
CA ALA A 68 4.72 -21.04 2.02
C ALA A 68 3.27 -20.53 2.05
N ARG A 69 2.52 -20.82 3.12
CA ARG A 69 1.15 -20.32 3.31
C ARG A 69 1.10 -18.81 3.48
N ASP A 70 2.06 -18.25 4.21
CA ASP A 70 2.16 -16.81 4.42
C ASP A 70 2.46 -16.09 3.11
N LEU A 71 3.38 -16.62 2.29
CA LEU A 71 3.68 -16.09 0.96
C LEU A 71 2.46 -16.13 0.03
N ILE A 72 1.71 -17.24 0.02
CA ILE A 72 0.47 -17.36 -0.77
C ILE A 72 -0.57 -16.35 -0.29
N THR A 73 -0.77 -16.22 1.02
CA THR A 73 -1.73 -15.29 1.59
C THR A 73 -1.35 -13.84 1.27
N ARG A 74 -0.04 -13.53 1.28
CA ARG A 74 0.47 -12.21 0.90
C ARG A 74 0.20 -11.90 -0.57
N GLU A 75 0.47 -12.87 -1.45
CA GLU A 75 0.20 -12.72 -2.88
C GLU A 75 -1.29 -12.47 -3.15
N GLN A 76 -2.18 -13.19 -2.47
CA GLN A 76 -3.62 -12.95 -2.56
C GLN A 76 -4.04 -11.56 -2.10
N GLN A 77 -3.41 -11.04 -1.03
CA GLN A 77 -3.65 -9.66 -0.59
C GLN A 77 -3.16 -8.64 -1.62
N ILE A 78 -2.02 -8.89 -2.27
CA ILE A 78 -1.49 -8.06 -3.35
C ILE A 78 -2.45 -8.08 -4.55
N GLU A 79 -2.90 -9.24 -4.98
CA GLU A 79 -3.87 -9.40 -6.07
C GLU A 79 -5.18 -8.65 -5.75
N TYR A 80 -5.68 -8.77 -4.53
CA TYR A 80 -6.85 -8.01 -4.09
C TYR A 80 -6.59 -6.50 -4.14
N LEU A 81 -5.44 -6.04 -3.63
CA LEU A 81 -5.06 -4.62 -3.67
C LEU A 81 -4.97 -4.10 -5.11
N ILE A 82 -4.32 -4.85 -6.00
CA ILE A 82 -4.24 -4.55 -7.44
C ILE A 82 -5.65 -4.41 -7.99
N SER A 83 -6.52 -5.42 -7.83
CA SER A 83 -7.90 -5.40 -8.34
C SER A 83 -8.76 -4.25 -7.80
N SER A 84 -8.36 -3.66 -6.67
CA SER A 84 -9.04 -2.54 -6.02
C SER A 84 -8.39 -1.17 -6.31
N LEU A 85 -7.36 -1.11 -7.15
CA LEU A 85 -6.71 0.15 -7.50
C LEU A 85 -7.70 1.08 -8.22
N PRO A 86 -7.74 2.37 -7.85
CA PRO A 86 -8.61 3.33 -8.49
C PRO A 86 -8.20 3.51 -9.97
N GLY A 87 -9.20 3.56 -10.85
CA GLY A 87 -8.98 3.86 -12.27
C GLY A 87 -8.62 2.66 -13.15
N LEU A 88 -8.56 1.43 -12.62
CA LEU A 88 -8.32 0.24 -13.45
C LEU A 88 -9.35 0.03 -14.56
N ASP A 89 -10.62 0.31 -14.28
CA ASP A 89 -11.72 0.11 -15.24
C ASP A 89 -11.85 1.26 -16.25
N ASN A 90 -11.19 2.39 -16.00
CA ASN A 90 -11.33 3.59 -16.82
C ASN A 90 -10.17 3.68 -17.80
N SER A 91 -10.46 3.70 -19.10
CA SER A 91 -9.42 3.98 -20.10
C SER A 91 -8.86 5.39 -19.91
N GLU A 92 -7.64 5.64 -20.36
CA GLU A 92 -7.04 6.99 -20.37
C GLU A 92 -7.97 8.01 -21.04
N GLN A 93 -8.67 7.61 -22.10
CA GLN A 93 -9.62 8.47 -22.81
C GLN A 93 -10.84 8.81 -21.95
N ASP A 94 -11.42 7.84 -21.24
CA ASP A 94 -12.55 8.06 -20.33
C ASP A 94 -12.14 8.94 -19.15
N GLN A 95 -10.92 8.75 -18.63
CA GLN A 95 -10.35 9.60 -17.59
C GLN A 95 -10.19 11.05 -18.07
N LEU A 96 -9.64 11.26 -19.28
CA LEU A 96 -9.49 12.60 -19.86
C LEU A 96 -10.84 13.26 -20.14
N GLN A 97 -11.84 12.49 -20.59
CA GLN A 97 -13.19 13.02 -20.81
C GLN A 97 -13.85 13.42 -19.48
N SER A 98 -13.73 12.58 -18.46
CA SER A 98 -14.21 12.89 -17.10
C SER A 98 -13.55 14.16 -16.54
N ILE A 99 -12.24 14.35 -16.78
CA ILE A 99 -11.52 15.57 -16.38
C ILE A 99 -12.14 16.80 -17.04
N LYS A 100 -12.40 16.76 -18.35
CA LYS A 100 -13.01 17.88 -19.08
C LYS A 100 -14.41 18.21 -18.55
N GLU A 101 -15.23 17.20 -18.29
CA GLU A 101 -16.57 17.38 -17.73
C GLU A 101 -16.50 18.03 -16.34
N LEU A 102 -15.60 17.55 -15.48
CA LEU A 102 -15.35 18.14 -14.16
C LEU A 102 -14.83 19.58 -14.25
N GLU A 103 -13.97 19.89 -15.22
CA GLU A 103 -13.51 21.26 -15.47
C GLU A 103 -14.67 22.18 -15.89
N GLU A 104 -15.59 21.70 -16.72
CA GLU A 104 -16.79 22.44 -17.11
C GLU A 104 -17.74 22.65 -15.91
N GLU A 105 -18.00 21.62 -15.12
CA GLU A 105 -18.79 21.71 -13.89
C GLU A 105 -18.18 22.69 -12.90
N LEU A 106 -16.86 22.64 -12.70
CA LEU A 106 -16.12 23.56 -11.84
C LEU A 106 -16.28 25.02 -12.31
N ASN A 107 -16.22 25.25 -13.62
CA ASN A 107 -16.41 26.59 -14.20
C ASN A 107 -17.83 27.13 -13.97
N VAL A 108 -18.85 26.28 -14.05
CA VAL A 108 -20.24 26.66 -13.75
C VAL A 108 -20.40 26.97 -12.26
N ALA A 109 -19.90 26.09 -11.39
CA ALA A 109 -19.94 26.29 -9.95
C ALA A 109 -19.21 27.58 -9.53
N GLU A 110 -18.08 27.88 -10.16
CA GLU A 110 -17.31 29.11 -9.90
C GLU A 110 -18.06 30.37 -10.33
N LYS A 111 -18.78 30.35 -11.46
CA LYS A 111 -19.64 31.48 -11.88
C LYS A 111 -20.78 31.71 -10.88
N GLN A 112 -21.45 30.64 -10.46
CA GLN A 112 -22.51 30.73 -9.45
C GLN A 112 -21.97 31.26 -8.11
N ARG A 113 -20.78 30.78 -7.70
CA ARG A 113 -20.10 31.31 -6.51
C ARG A 113 -19.83 32.80 -6.64
N GLN A 114 -19.38 33.27 -7.80
CA GLN A 114 -19.12 34.69 -8.04
C GLN A 114 -20.39 35.55 -8.01
N GLU A 115 -21.49 35.07 -8.57
CA GLU A 115 -22.80 35.74 -8.53
C GLU A 115 -23.32 35.83 -7.09
N ALA A 116 -23.30 34.72 -6.35
CA ALA A 116 -23.70 34.68 -4.95
C ALA A 116 -22.85 35.62 -4.07
N VAL A 117 -21.55 35.74 -4.34
CA VAL A 117 -20.67 36.70 -3.65
C VAL A 117 -21.08 38.14 -3.94
N LYS A 118 -21.40 38.48 -5.20
CA LYS A 118 -21.86 39.83 -5.58
C LYS A 118 -23.18 40.18 -4.88
N GLU A 119 -24.16 39.29 -4.92
CA GLU A 119 -25.45 39.51 -4.25
C GLU A 119 -25.28 39.69 -2.74
N LYS A 120 -24.45 38.86 -2.10
CA LYS A 120 -24.11 39.00 -0.69
C LYS A 120 -23.48 40.36 -0.41
N ASP A 121 -22.54 40.82 -1.23
CA ASP A 121 -21.91 42.13 -1.04
C ASP A 121 -22.90 43.29 -1.24
N GLU A 122 -23.81 43.20 -2.20
CA GLU A 122 -24.89 44.18 -2.39
C GLU A 122 -25.85 44.24 -1.18
N VAL A 123 -26.22 43.09 -0.63
CA VAL A 123 -27.07 42.99 0.57
C VAL A 123 -26.33 43.55 1.78
N LEU A 124 -25.03 43.29 1.94
CA LEU A 124 -24.22 43.85 3.01
C LEU A 124 -24.15 45.39 2.95
N VAL A 125 -24.00 45.96 1.74
CA VAL A 125 -24.03 47.42 1.56
C VAL A 125 -25.40 48.00 1.95
N LYS A 126 -26.50 47.36 1.54
CA LYS A 126 -27.86 47.77 1.94
C LYS A 126 -28.05 47.69 3.45
N LEU A 127 -27.57 46.61 4.08
CA LEU A 127 -27.64 46.43 5.53
C LEU A 127 -26.83 47.52 6.27
N ASP A 128 -25.60 47.81 5.86
CA ASP A 128 -24.78 48.88 6.45
C ASP A 128 -25.47 50.25 6.33
N GLN A 129 -26.11 50.54 5.20
CA GLN A 129 -26.90 51.77 5.03
C GLN A 129 -28.09 51.84 6.01
N THR A 130 -28.84 50.74 6.18
CA THR A 130 -29.95 50.70 7.15
C THR A 130 -29.47 50.87 8.58
N LEU A 131 -28.38 50.20 8.99
CA LEU A 131 -27.79 50.35 10.33
C LEU A 131 -27.29 51.78 10.57
N ARG A 132 -26.65 52.42 9.59
CA ARG A 132 -26.23 53.83 9.68
C ARG A 132 -27.41 54.79 9.80
N SER A 133 -28.52 54.52 9.11
CA SER A 133 -29.73 55.34 9.24
C SER A 133 -30.34 55.23 10.63
N ILE A 134 -30.32 54.05 11.25
CA ILE A 134 -30.82 53.83 12.61
C ILE A 134 -29.91 54.49 13.66
N ARG A 135 -28.58 54.34 13.55
CA ARG A 135 -27.61 54.92 14.50
C ARG A 135 -27.57 56.46 14.49
N ARG A 136 -28.08 57.11 13.44
CA ARG A 136 -28.20 58.59 13.39
C ARG A 136 -29.37 59.12 14.21
N TYR A 137 -30.31 58.27 14.61
CA TYR A 137 -31.36 58.55 15.58
C TYR A 137 -30.96 58.04 16.96
#